data_AF-A0AAU7ULQ6-F1
#
_entry.id   AF-A0AAU7ULQ6-F1
#
_cell.length_a   1.000
_cell.length_b   1.000
_cell.length_c   1.000
_cell.angle_alpha   90.00
_cell.angle_beta   90.00
_cell.angle_gamma   90.00
#
_symmetry.space_group_name_H-M   'P 1'
#
loop_
_entity.id
_entity.type
_entity.pdbx_description
1 polymer ?
#
loop_
_entity_poly.entity_id
_entity_poly.type
_entity_poly.pdbx_seq_one_letter_code
_entity_poly.pdbx_strand_id
1 'polypeptide(L)'
;MTETPGITGHWDIDSSHSRLGFSTRHAMVSRVRGAFNDVSGSADIADDLADSTAEVIIQTASIDTRSEGRDEHLRSADFFDVETYPEIRFVSSAIDEVDEDSYIVTGELTIRDMTKTVSVPLELIGIETDPFGNLRAGLEGSRRIDRKDWGVTWNTTLDSGGVLVSDKITLEFELSLIKNLAEAAPAAESAGKEFPPPPPVKPADKPAETAPEAHQPDAQSSGNSLGKLFGLR
;
A
#
# COMPACT_ATOMS: atom_id res chain seq x y z
N MET A 1 27.28 26.60 -1.03
CA MET A 1 25.93 26.32 -1.56
C MET A 1 25.78 24.82 -1.41
N THR A 2 25.05 24.38 -0.41
CA THR A 2 24.77 22.96 -0.17
C THR A 2 23.82 22.51 -1.26
N GLU A 3 24.30 21.70 -2.19
CA GLU A 3 23.46 21.00 -3.17
C GLU A 3 22.51 20.10 -2.39
N THR A 4 21.21 20.40 -2.45
CA THR A 4 20.17 19.44 -2.11
C THR A 4 20.45 18.18 -2.95
N PRO A 5 20.58 16.98 -2.35
CA PRO A 5 20.71 15.76 -3.14
C PRO A 5 19.51 15.71 -4.10
N GLY A 6 19.79 15.70 -5.40
CA GLY A 6 18.77 15.87 -6.43
C GLY A 6 17.65 14.83 -6.30
N ILE A 7 16.42 15.33 -6.27
CA ILE A 7 15.20 14.50 -6.26
C ILE A 7 15.00 13.76 -7.59
N THR A 8 15.72 14.16 -8.64
CA THR A 8 15.76 13.50 -9.95
C THR A 8 16.08 12.01 -9.84
N GLY A 9 15.29 11.18 -10.50
CA GLY A 9 15.48 9.73 -10.59
C GLY A 9 14.16 8.96 -10.46
N HIS A 10 14.28 7.63 -10.46
CA HIS A 10 13.15 6.73 -10.27
C HIS A 10 12.87 6.49 -8.79
N TRP A 11 11.60 6.58 -8.41
CA TRP A 11 11.11 6.39 -7.05
C TRP A 11 9.95 5.41 -7.04
N ASP A 12 10.06 4.34 -6.25
CA ASP A 12 9.02 3.35 -6.07
C ASP A 12 8.21 3.65 -4.80
N ILE A 13 6.88 3.52 -4.86
CA ILE A 13 6.03 3.60 -3.66
C ILE A 13 6.35 2.42 -2.74
N ASP A 14 6.73 2.73 -1.50
CA ASP A 14 6.81 1.76 -0.42
C ASP A 14 5.41 1.54 0.17
N SER A 15 4.76 0.47 -0.26
CA SER A 15 3.41 0.11 0.17
C SER A 15 3.28 -0.09 1.68
N SER A 16 4.35 -0.49 2.37
CA SER A 16 4.32 -0.74 3.83
C SER A 16 4.32 0.54 4.66
N HIS A 17 4.72 1.66 4.06
CA HIS A 17 4.80 2.97 4.70
C HIS A 17 3.95 4.02 3.98
N SER A 18 3.05 3.58 3.11
CA SER A 18 2.14 4.44 2.37
C SER A 18 0.69 4.12 2.75
N ARG A 19 -0.15 5.14 2.71
CA ARG A 19 -1.58 5.05 2.99
C ARG A 19 -2.35 5.96 2.04
N LEU A 20 -3.30 5.36 1.34
CA LEU A 20 -4.34 6.07 0.59
C LEU A 20 -5.64 6.01 1.37
N GLY A 21 -5.87 7.06 2.15
CA GLY A 21 -7.04 7.22 3.00
C GLY A 21 -8.20 7.91 2.29
N PHE A 22 -9.40 7.68 2.81
CA PHE A 22 -10.56 8.49 2.46
C PHE A 22 -11.49 8.71 3.63
N SER A 23 -12.30 9.77 3.53
CA SER A 23 -13.41 10.01 4.43
C SER A 23 -14.63 10.61 3.73
N THR A 24 -15.81 10.23 4.21
CA THR A 24 -17.09 10.76 3.75
C THR A 24 -18.04 11.00 4.92
N ARG A 25 -19.01 11.90 4.73
CA ARG A 25 -20.07 12.10 5.72
C ARG A 25 -21.11 11.00 5.59
N HIS A 26 -21.56 10.51 6.75
CA HIS A 26 -22.61 9.52 6.88
C HIS A 26 -23.80 10.12 7.64
N ALA A 27 -24.98 10.00 7.04
CA ALA A 27 -26.25 10.58 7.50
C ALA A 27 -26.17 12.07 7.91
N MET A 28 -25.26 12.82 7.29
CA MET A 28 -24.96 14.23 7.59
C MET A 28 -24.45 14.53 9.01
N VAL A 29 -24.28 13.51 9.86
CA VAL A 29 -23.97 13.68 11.30
C VAL A 29 -22.64 13.06 11.72
N SER A 30 -22.15 12.05 11.00
CA SER A 30 -20.89 11.36 11.33
C SER A 30 -19.97 11.26 10.12
N ARG A 31 -18.74 10.74 10.33
CA ARG A 31 -17.79 10.44 9.27
C ARG A 31 -17.46 8.96 9.25
N VAL A 32 -17.48 8.39 8.05
CA VAL A 32 -16.86 7.09 7.77
C VAL A 32 -15.46 7.37 7.25
N ARG A 33 -14.49 6.61 7.75
CA ARG A 33 -13.10 6.62 7.31
C ARG A 33 -12.74 5.25 6.80
N GLY A 34 -11.94 5.21 5.75
CA GLY A 34 -11.35 3.99 5.24
C GLY A 34 -10.01 4.26 4.59
N ALA A 35 -9.40 3.21 4.09
CA ALA A 35 -8.20 3.25 3.27
C ALA A 35 -8.20 2.09 2.28
N PHE A 36 -7.30 2.16 1.30
CA PHE A 36 -6.85 1.01 0.54
C PHE A 36 -5.49 0.56 1.07
N ASN A 37 -5.38 -0.73 1.35
CA ASN A 37 -4.19 -1.32 2.00
C ASN A 37 -3.20 -1.91 0.99
N ASP A 38 -3.55 -1.97 -0.29
CA ASP A 38 -2.70 -2.45 -1.36
C ASP A 38 -2.58 -1.37 -2.45
N VAL A 39 -1.47 -0.66 -2.39
CA VAL A 39 -1.12 0.49 -3.22
C VAL A 39 0.30 0.29 -3.72
N SER A 40 0.47 0.45 -5.02
CA SER A 40 1.77 0.43 -5.68
C SER A 40 1.85 1.58 -6.69
N GLY A 41 3.04 1.81 -7.22
CA GLY A 41 3.26 2.88 -8.17
C GLY A 41 4.69 3.38 -8.12
N SER A 42 4.99 4.31 -9.00
CA SER A 42 6.31 4.91 -9.11
C SER A 42 6.23 6.33 -9.64
N ALA A 43 7.31 7.08 -9.47
CA ALA A 43 7.52 8.38 -10.07
C ALA A 43 8.91 8.47 -10.67
N ASP A 44 8.98 8.94 -11.91
CA ASP A 44 10.20 9.32 -12.60
C ASP A 44 10.32 10.83 -12.54
N ILE A 45 11.21 11.32 -11.69
CA ILE A 45 11.45 12.75 -11.52
C ILE A 45 12.61 13.15 -12.43
N ALA A 46 12.35 14.07 -13.35
CA ALA A 46 13.33 14.66 -14.25
C ALA A 46 13.89 15.98 -13.69
N ASP A 47 14.97 16.49 -14.29
CA ASP A 47 15.52 17.80 -13.90
C ASP A 47 14.54 18.95 -14.21
N ASP A 48 13.76 18.81 -15.29
CA ASP A 48 12.58 19.63 -15.55
C ASP A 48 11.35 18.86 -15.06
N LEU A 49 10.62 19.42 -14.08
CA LEU A 49 9.43 18.78 -13.52
C LEU A 49 8.33 18.57 -14.57
N ALA A 50 8.30 19.37 -15.64
CA ALA A 50 7.35 19.18 -16.73
C ALA A 50 7.54 17.85 -17.49
N ASP A 51 8.75 17.28 -17.46
CA ASP A 51 9.08 15.98 -18.07
C ASP A 51 8.91 14.81 -17.08
N SER A 52 8.51 15.09 -15.84
CA SER A 52 8.35 14.08 -14.80
C SER A 52 7.02 13.33 -14.91
N THR A 53 7.03 12.03 -14.58
CA THR A 53 5.84 11.16 -14.62
C THR A 53 5.61 10.46 -13.30
N ALA A 54 4.35 10.17 -12.99
CA ALA A 54 3.97 9.38 -11.82
C ALA A 54 2.77 8.49 -12.15
N GLU A 55 2.78 7.28 -11.62
CA GLU A 55 1.71 6.31 -11.73
C GLU A 55 1.38 5.72 -10.37
N VAL A 56 0.10 5.54 -10.07
CA VAL A 56 -0.39 4.86 -8.88
C VAL A 56 -1.45 3.83 -9.27
N ILE A 57 -1.30 2.62 -8.74
CA ILE A 57 -2.24 1.51 -8.87
C ILE A 57 -2.74 1.13 -7.48
N ILE A 58 -4.06 0.97 -7.36
CA ILE A 58 -4.72 0.64 -6.11
C ILE A 58 -5.59 -0.58 -6.34
N GLN A 59 -5.37 -1.65 -5.57
CA GLN A 59 -6.23 -2.82 -5.65
C GLN A 59 -7.53 -2.55 -4.89
N THR A 60 -8.65 -2.50 -5.60
CA THR A 60 -9.96 -2.15 -5.05
C THR A 60 -10.44 -3.10 -3.96
N ALA A 61 -10.05 -4.37 -4.05
CA ALA A 61 -10.36 -5.39 -3.05
C ALA A 61 -9.71 -5.12 -1.68
N SER A 62 -8.67 -4.29 -1.63
CA SER A 62 -7.94 -3.93 -0.40
C SER A 62 -8.65 -2.89 0.47
N ILE A 63 -9.86 -2.48 0.09
CA ILE A 63 -10.65 -1.51 0.84
C ILE A 63 -10.96 -2.00 2.26
N ASP A 64 -10.67 -1.12 3.23
CA ASP A 64 -10.90 -1.36 4.65
C ASP A 64 -11.53 -0.12 5.30
N THR A 65 -12.73 -0.30 5.83
CA THR A 65 -13.43 0.71 6.66
C THR A 65 -13.64 0.22 8.09
N ARG A 66 -12.96 -0.86 8.49
CA ARG A 66 -13.08 -1.56 9.77
C ARG A 66 -14.46 -2.17 10.01
N SER A 67 -15.14 -2.55 8.94
CA SER A 67 -16.51 -3.08 8.99
C SER A 67 -16.71 -4.04 7.84
N GLU A 68 -16.49 -5.33 8.09
CA GLU A 68 -16.54 -6.39 7.08
C GLU A 68 -17.75 -6.30 6.16
N GLY A 69 -18.97 -6.22 6.70
CA GLY A 69 -20.18 -6.12 5.87
C GLY A 69 -20.29 -4.83 5.03
N ARG A 70 -19.63 -3.73 5.43
CA ARG A 70 -19.53 -2.52 4.60
C ARG A 70 -18.46 -2.68 3.53
N ASP A 71 -17.34 -3.31 3.88
CA ASP A 71 -16.25 -3.56 2.94
C ASP A 71 -16.69 -4.53 1.84
N GLU A 72 -17.45 -5.57 2.18
CA GLU A 72 -18.12 -6.46 1.21
C GLU A 72 -19.06 -5.68 0.28
N HIS A 73 -19.88 -4.77 0.83
CA HIS A 73 -20.79 -3.97 0.02
C HIS A 73 -20.03 -2.98 -0.89
N LEU A 74 -18.95 -2.35 -0.41
CA LEU A 74 -18.12 -1.48 -1.22
C LEU A 74 -17.44 -2.24 -2.37
N ARG A 75 -17.15 -3.52 -2.19
CA ARG A 75 -16.58 -4.36 -3.25
C ARG A 75 -17.61 -4.81 -4.31
N SER A 76 -18.91 -4.67 -4.03
CA SER A 76 -19.97 -5.14 -4.93
C SER A 76 -20.16 -4.23 -6.16
N ALA A 77 -20.99 -4.68 -7.10
CA ALA A 77 -21.37 -3.95 -8.31
C ALA A 77 -22.04 -2.58 -8.06
N ASP A 78 -22.55 -2.34 -6.85
CA ASP A 78 -23.16 -1.06 -6.45
C ASP A 78 -22.09 0.05 -6.23
N PHE A 79 -20.84 -0.35 -6.03
CA PHE A 79 -19.72 0.54 -5.73
C PHE A 79 -18.53 0.28 -6.67
N PHE A 80 -17.50 -0.43 -6.21
CA PHE A 80 -16.25 -0.59 -6.98
C PHE A 80 -16.32 -1.73 -8.00
N ASP A 81 -17.23 -2.69 -7.82
CA ASP A 81 -17.39 -3.83 -8.73
C ASP A 81 -16.04 -4.54 -8.98
N VAL A 82 -15.41 -5.01 -7.90
CA VAL A 82 -14.00 -5.41 -7.90
C VAL A 82 -13.69 -6.62 -8.78
N GLU A 83 -14.69 -7.44 -9.06
CA GLU A 83 -14.57 -8.56 -9.98
C GLU A 83 -14.40 -8.09 -11.43
N THR A 84 -15.02 -6.95 -11.79
CA THR A 84 -14.95 -6.36 -13.13
C THR A 84 -13.82 -5.33 -13.24
N TYR A 85 -13.61 -4.56 -12.17
CA TYR A 85 -12.64 -3.47 -12.11
C TYR A 85 -11.74 -3.66 -10.87
N PRO A 86 -10.73 -4.55 -10.95
CA PRO A 86 -9.90 -4.87 -9.80
C PRO A 86 -9.02 -3.69 -9.36
N GLU A 87 -8.77 -2.73 -10.26
CA GLU A 87 -7.83 -1.64 -10.03
C GLU A 87 -8.46 -0.25 -10.18
N ILE A 88 -8.02 0.66 -9.33
CA ILE A 88 -8.09 2.11 -9.56
C ILE A 88 -6.69 2.54 -10.01
N ARG A 89 -6.63 3.36 -11.05
CA ARG A 89 -5.36 3.79 -11.65
C ARG A 89 -5.29 5.30 -11.80
N PHE A 90 -4.19 5.90 -11.39
CA PHE A 90 -3.85 7.29 -11.63
C PHE A 90 -2.58 7.37 -12.48
N VAL A 91 -2.61 8.17 -13.55
CA VAL A 91 -1.44 8.46 -14.39
C VAL A 91 -1.29 9.96 -14.52
N SER A 92 -0.13 10.50 -14.14
CA SER A 92 0.14 11.94 -14.23
C SER A 92 0.24 12.41 -15.68
N SER A 93 -0.02 13.70 -15.84
CA SER A 93 0.10 14.45 -17.10
C SER A 93 0.90 15.75 -16.93
N ALA A 94 1.00 16.25 -15.70
CA ALA A 94 1.83 17.37 -15.32
C ALA A 94 2.18 17.29 -13.82
N ILE A 95 3.38 17.74 -13.47
CA ILE A 95 3.84 17.93 -12.10
C ILE A 95 4.39 19.35 -12.02
N ASP A 96 3.74 20.19 -11.23
CA ASP A 96 4.11 21.59 -11.06
C ASP A 96 4.54 21.85 -9.61
N GLU A 97 5.70 22.46 -9.40
CA GLU A 97 6.06 23.05 -8.10
C GLU A 97 5.36 24.41 -7.98
N VAL A 98 4.57 24.59 -6.93
CA VAL A 98 3.75 25.79 -6.71
C VAL A 98 4.24 26.65 -5.54
N ASP A 99 5.02 26.07 -4.66
CA ASP A 99 5.79 26.71 -3.58
C ASP A 99 6.94 25.76 -3.19
N GLU A 100 7.85 26.21 -2.32
CA GLU A 100 8.91 25.35 -1.77
C GLU A 100 8.29 24.08 -1.18
N ASP A 101 8.78 22.91 -1.64
CA ASP A 101 8.32 21.58 -1.24
C ASP A 101 6.82 21.30 -1.50
N SER A 102 6.13 22.15 -2.27
CA SER A 102 4.70 22.04 -2.53
C SER A 102 4.42 21.84 -4.01
N TYR A 103 3.72 20.76 -4.35
CA TYR A 103 3.49 20.32 -5.72
C TYR A 103 2.01 20.15 -6.03
N ILE A 104 1.65 20.37 -7.29
CA ILE A 104 0.37 19.95 -7.86
C ILE A 104 0.63 18.90 -8.93
N VAL A 105 0.19 17.67 -8.66
CA VAL A 105 0.26 16.56 -9.62
C VAL A 105 -1.08 16.44 -10.33
N THR A 106 -1.15 16.81 -11.60
CA THR A 106 -2.37 16.68 -12.42
C THR A 106 -2.29 15.42 -13.26
N GLY A 107 -3.36 14.63 -13.28
CA GLY A 107 -3.40 13.37 -14.02
C GLY A 107 -4.78 12.80 -14.20
N GLU A 108 -4.84 11.69 -14.92
CA GLU A 108 -6.07 10.95 -15.21
C GLU A 108 -6.30 9.89 -14.14
N LEU A 109 -7.40 10.03 -13.39
CA LEU A 109 -7.88 9.06 -12.40
C LEU A 109 -8.98 8.21 -13.02
N THR A 110 -8.71 6.91 -13.14
CA THR A 110 -9.66 5.91 -13.61
C THR A 110 -10.20 5.11 -12.43
N ILE A 111 -11.53 5.15 -12.27
CA ILE A 111 -12.27 4.33 -11.32
C ILE A 111 -13.37 3.64 -12.12
N ARG A 112 -13.38 2.30 -12.11
CA ARG A 112 -14.22 1.48 -12.99
C ARG A 112 -13.92 1.77 -14.47
N ASP A 113 -14.96 2.04 -15.26
CA ASP A 113 -14.91 2.36 -16.68
C ASP A 113 -14.82 3.88 -16.95
N MET A 114 -14.72 4.70 -15.91
CA MET A 114 -14.71 6.16 -16.03
C MET A 114 -13.34 6.74 -15.70
N THR A 115 -12.87 7.64 -16.55
CA THR A 115 -11.62 8.39 -16.36
C THR A 115 -11.92 9.88 -16.25
N LYS A 116 -11.30 10.56 -15.27
CA LYS A 116 -11.41 12.01 -15.06
C LYS A 116 -10.06 12.60 -14.70
N THR A 117 -9.77 13.78 -15.23
CA THR A 117 -8.64 14.59 -14.79
C THR A 117 -8.84 15.08 -13.35
N VAL A 118 -7.85 14.84 -12.51
CA VAL A 118 -7.78 15.34 -11.12
C VAL A 118 -6.42 15.98 -10.87
N SER A 119 -6.39 17.00 -10.01
CA SER A 119 -5.13 17.59 -9.53
C SER A 119 -4.94 17.26 -8.06
N VAL A 120 -3.78 16.77 -7.69
CA VAL A 120 -3.49 16.31 -6.34
C VAL A 120 -2.44 17.25 -5.75
N PRO A 121 -2.81 18.10 -4.78
CA PRO A 121 -1.82 18.87 -4.05
C PRO A 121 -1.06 17.92 -3.12
N LEU A 122 0.27 17.98 -3.18
CA LEU A 122 1.18 17.20 -2.35
C LEU A 122 2.24 18.13 -1.74
N GLU A 123 2.62 17.85 -0.51
CA GLU A 123 3.72 18.48 0.22
C GLU A 123 4.81 17.44 0.44
N LEU A 124 6.05 17.78 0.10
CA LEU A 124 7.24 17.00 0.41
C LEU A 124 7.64 17.27 1.86
N ILE A 125 7.39 16.29 2.72
CA ILE A 125 7.62 16.38 4.16
C ILE A 125 9.10 16.19 4.51
N GLY A 126 9.85 15.51 3.65
CA GLY A 126 11.29 15.41 3.78
C GLY A 126 11.89 14.28 2.95
N ILE A 127 13.23 14.31 2.87
CA ILE A 127 14.04 13.31 2.20
C ILE A 127 15.16 12.89 3.13
N GLU A 128 15.35 11.59 3.33
CA GLU A 128 16.38 11.06 4.23
C GLU A 128 16.86 9.68 3.78
N THR A 129 18.11 9.34 4.10
CA THR A 129 18.61 7.98 3.96
C THR A 129 18.22 7.15 5.18
N ASP A 130 17.46 6.09 4.98
CA ASP A 130 17.03 5.21 6.07
C ASP A 130 18.18 4.34 6.62
N PRO A 131 18.02 3.69 7.79
CA PRO A 131 19.05 2.83 8.37
C PRO A 131 19.48 1.63 7.51
N PHE A 132 18.72 1.31 6.46
CA PHE A 132 19.02 0.24 5.51
C PHE A 132 19.76 0.76 4.26
N GLY A 133 20.01 2.08 4.18
CA GLY A 133 20.74 2.72 3.10
C GLY A 133 19.86 3.17 1.93
N ASN A 134 18.53 3.09 2.05
CA ASN A 134 17.63 3.56 1.01
C ASN A 134 17.39 5.06 1.13
N LEU A 135 17.48 5.80 0.03
CA LEU A 135 17.03 7.19 0.02
C LEU A 135 15.51 7.22 -0.09
N ARG A 136 14.85 7.89 0.87
CA ARG A 136 13.40 7.90 1.02
C ARG A 136 12.85 9.32 0.96
N ALA A 137 11.71 9.48 0.30
CA ALA A 137 10.92 10.72 0.29
C ALA A 137 9.56 10.48 0.92
N GLY A 138 9.10 11.43 1.74
CA GLY A 138 7.76 11.43 2.33
C GLY A 138 6.90 12.51 1.70
N LEU A 139 5.72 12.17 1.20
CA LEU A 139 4.75 13.11 0.63
C LEU A 139 3.42 13.01 1.39
N GLU A 140 2.75 14.13 1.62
CA GLU A 140 1.38 14.12 2.13
C GLU A 140 0.47 15.05 1.33
N GLY A 141 -0.85 14.85 1.44
CA GLY A 141 -1.78 15.76 0.81
C GLY A 141 -3.24 15.39 1.02
N SER A 142 -4.13 16.20 0.44
CA SER A 142 -5.56 15.87 0.43
C SER A 142 -6.27 16.45 -0.78
N ARG A 143 -7.28 15.73 -1.27
CA ARG A 143 -8.10 16.19 -2.39
C ARG A 143 -9.55 15.78 -2.18
N ARG A 144 -10.48 16.70 -2.45
CA ARG A 144 -11.90 16.38 -2.47
C ARG A 144 -12.37 16.06 -3.88
N ILE A 145 -13.13 14.98 -4.02
CA ILE A 145 -13.75 14.54 -5.28
C ILE A 145 -15.25 14.32 -5.09
N ASP A 146 -15.99 14.18 -6.19
CA ASP A 146 -17.38 13.73 -6.20
C ASP A 146 -17.45 12.31 -6.76
N ARG A 147 -17.88 11.34 -5.95
CA ARG A 147 -17.92 9.92 -6.39
C ARG A 147 -18.84 9.69 -7.60
N LYS A 148 -19.80 10.59 -7.84
CA LYS A 148 -20.74 10.47 -8.95
C LYS A 148 -20.07 10.76 -10.29
N ASP A 149 -18.93 11.46 -10.29
CA ASP A 149 -18.15 11.70 -11.51
C ASP A 149 -17.60 10.39 -12.11
N TRP A 150 -17.52 9.32 -11.31
CA TRP A 150 -17.13 7.96 -11.71
C TRP A 150 -18.28 6.95 -11.64
N GLY A 151 -19.53 7.41 -11.70
CA GLY A 151 -20.70 6.53 -11.76
C GLY A 151 -21.00 5.76 -10.46
N VAL A 152 -20.30 6.05 -9.36
CA VAL A 152 -20.60 5.46 -8.04
C VAL A 152 -21.75 6.23 -7.42
N THR A 153 -22.99 5.84 -7.75
CA THR A 153 -24.21 6.61 -7.41
C THR A 153 -25.07 5.98 -6.32
N TRP A 154 -24.75 4.79 -5.81
CA TRP A 154 -25.55 4.12 -4.79
C TRP A 154 -25.85 5.04 -3.60
N ASN A 155 -27.09 5.03 -3.12
CA ASN A 155 -27.46 5.76 -1.90
C ASN A 155 -28.78 5.26 -1.32
N THR A 156 -29.04 5.65 -0.07
CA THR A 156 -30.32 5.47 0.61
C THR A 156 -30.86 6.82 1.05
N THR A 157 -32.14 7.09 0.81
CA THR A 157 -32.81 8.30 1.29
C THR A 157 -33.10 8.19 2.79
N LEU A 158 -32.97 9.30 3.50
CA LEU A 158 -33.30 9.38 4.93
C LEU A 158 -34.70 9.97 5.14
N ASP A 159 -35.39 9.53 6.19
CA ASP A 159 -36.70 10.07 6.57
C ASP A 159 -36.66 11.57 6.90
N SER A 160 -35.51 12.05 7.39
CA SER A 160 -35.25 13.47 7.66
C SER A 160 -35.07 14.33 6.39
N GLY A 161 -35.11 13.72 5.21
CA GLY A 161 -34.60 14.30 3.98
C GLY A 161 -33.08 14.18 3.87
N GLY A 162 -32.58 14.21 2.63
CA GLY A 162 -31.16 13.99 2.31
C GLY A 162 -30.81 12.53 2.06
N VAL A 163 -29.51 12.24 2.10
CA VAL A 163 -28.95 10.94 1.71
C VAL A 163 -28.04 10.36 2.79
N LEU A 164 -27.95 9.04 2.82
CA LEU A 164 -27.15 8.30 3.80
C LEU A 164 -25.65 8.53 3.62
N VAL A 165 -25.16 8.58 2.39
CA VAL A 165 -23.72 8.77 2.10
C VAL A 165 -23.52 10.02 1.27
N SER A 166 -22.61 10.90 1.72
CA SER A 166 -22.23 12.10 0.98
C SER A 166 -21.56 11.76 -0.34
N ASP A 167 -21.91 12.52 -1.38
CA ASP A 167 -21.30 12.41 -2.71
C ASP A 167 -19.85 12.91 -2.71
N LYS A 168 -19.54 13.87 -1.83
CA LYS A 168 -18.18 14.38 -1.65
C LYS A 168 -17.35 13.42 -0.80
N ILE A 169 -16.24 12.96 -1.37
CA ILE A 169 -15.23 12.13 -0.72
C ILE A 169 -13.97 12.98 -0.54
N THR A 170 -13.41 12.99 0.66
CA THR A 170 -12.08 13.57 0.92
C THR A 170 -11.07 12.46 0.86
N LEU A 171 -10.13 12.53 -0.08
CA LEU A 171 -8.97 11.67 -0.19
C LEU A 171 -7.84 12.26 0.68
N GLU A 172 -7.10 11.39 1.34
CA GLU A 172 -5.98 11.69 2.24
C GLU A 172 -4.78 10.86 1.75
N PHE A 173 -3.65 11.51 1.49
CA PHE A 173 -2.45 10.89 0.94
C PHE A 173 -1.35 10.97 1.99
N GLU A 174 -0.76 9.83 2.33
CA GLU A 174 0.46 9.73 3.16
C GLU A 174 1.35 8.74 2.41
N LEU A 175 2.34 9.21 1.65
CA LEU A 175 3.13 8.38 0.75
C LEU A 175 4.59 8.37 1.18
N SER A 176 5.19 7.19 1.06
CA SER A 176 6.61 6.96 1.29
C SER A 176 7.18 6.33 0.04
N LEU A 177 8.20 6.94 -0.54
CA LEU A 177 8.84 6.46 -1.76
C LEU A 177 10.30 6.16 -1.52
N ILE A 178 10.82 5.12 -2.17
CA ILE A 178 12.23 4.72 -2.12
C ILE A 178 12.86 4.97 -3.49
N LYS A 179 13.99 5.68 -3.51
CA LYS A 179 14.73 5.91 -4.74
C LYS A 179 15.38 4.61 -5.22
N ASN A 180 15.11 4.24 -6.46
CA ASN A 180 15.77 3.13 -7.11
C ASN A 180 17.10 3.59 -7.70
N LEU A 181 18.19 3.28 -7.00
CA LEU A 181 19.53 3.68 -7.43
C LEU A 181 20.07 2.83 -8.61
N ALA A 182 19.33 1.82 -9.07
CA ALA A 182 19.78 0.93 -10.15
C ALA A 182 19.62 1.54 -11.57
N GLU A 183 18.90 2.65 -11.73
CA GLU A 183 18.64 3.28 -13.04
C GLU A 183 19.34 4.63 -13.21
N ALA A 184 20.61 4.69 -12.78
CA ALA A 184 21.53 5.76 -13.14
C ALA A 184 22.88 5.17 -13.61
N ALA A 185 22.86 4.34 -14.66
CA ALA A 185 24.06 3.96 -15.37
C ALA A 185 23.78 3.56 -16.83
N PRO A 186 24.27 4.29 -17.85
CA PRO A 186 24.54 3.63 -19.12
C PRO A 186 25.64 2.58 -18.89
N ALA A 187 25.46 1.40 -19.49
CA ALA A 187 26.34 0.24 -19.36
C ALA A 187 27.83 0.62 -19.45
N ALA A 188 28.54 0.46 -18.32
CA ALA A 188 29.99 0.43 -18.26
C ALA A 188 30.44 -0.83 -17.51
N GLU A 189 31.49 -1.43 -18.06
CA GLU A 189 32.02 -2.78 -17.85
C GLU A 189 32.14 -3.26 -16.41
N SER A 190 31.93 -4.58 -16.26
CA SER A 190 32.21 -5.34 -15.06
C SER A 190 33.71 -5.27 -14.70
N ALA A 191 34.03 -4.73 -13.54
CA ALA A 191 35.28 -5.02 -12.85
C ALA A 191 34.94 -5.45 -11.41
N GLY A 192 35.20 -6.73 -11.12
CA GLY A 192 34.85 -7.36 -9.85
C GLY A 192 35.49 -6.67 -8.63
N LYS A 193 34.71 -6.59 -7.56
CA LYS A 193 35.24 -6.49 -6.19
C LYS A 193 34.62 -7.58 -5.35
N GLU A 194 35.48 -8.51 -4.98
CA GLU A 194 35.23 -9.63 -4.10
C GLU A 194 34.90 -9.10 -2.69
N PHE A 195 33.72 -9.44 -2.17
CA PHE A 195 33.35 -9.16 -0.78
C PHE A 195 34.11 -10.13 0.15
N PRO A 196 34.63 -9.67 1.30
CA PRO A 196 35.26 -10.57 2.26
C PRO A 196 34.22 -11.53 2.88
N PRO A 197 34.60 -12.78 3.17
CA PRO A 197 33.67 -13.76 3.73
C PRO A 197 33.25 -13.38 5.16
N PRO A 198 32.03 -13.73 5.60
CA PRO A 198 31.55 -13.45 6.95
C PRO A 198 32.36 -14.22 8.01
N PRO A 199 32.42 -13.73 9.26
CA PRO A 199 33.18 -14.38 10.33
C PRO A 199 32.57 -15.74 10.72
N PRO A 200 33.39 -16.70 11.21
CA PRO A 200 32.95 -18.05 11.49
C PRO A 200 32.01 -18.12 12.71
N VAL A 201 30.87 -18.78 12.54
CA VAL A 201 29.95 -19.14 13.63
C VAL A 201 30.57 -20.26 14.47
N LYS A 202 30.63 -20.10 15.79
CA LYS A 202 31.12 -21.15 16.71
C LYS A 202 30.14 -22.34 16.76
N PRO A 203 30.61 -23.59 16.76
CA PRO A 203 29.74 -24.76 16.92
C PRO A 203 29.11 -24.80 18.32
N ALA A 204 27.81 -25.10 18.38
CA ALA A 204 27.14 -25.49 19.61
C ALA A 204 27.50 -26.94 19.97
N ASP A 205 27.81 -27.19 21.24
CA ASP A 205 28.09 -28.52 21.79
C ASP A 205 26.85 -29.43 21.68
N LYS A 206 27.06 -30.61 21.09
CA LYS A 206 26.11 -31.73 21.08
C LYS A 206 26.55 -32.73 22.16
N PRO A 207 25.73 -33.06 23.17
CA PRO A 207 26.10 -34.14 24.09
C PRO A 207 26.06 -35.50 23.39
N ALA A 208 27.09 -36.30 23.68
CA ALA A 208 27.39 -37.58 23.08
C ALA A 208 26.43 -38.70 23.48
N GLU A 209 26.16 -39.56 22.51
CA GLU A 209 25.50 -40.86 22.59
C GLU A 209 26.51 -41.93 23.01
N THR A 210 26.21 -42.70 24.06
CA THR A 210 26.94 -43.92 24.44
C THR A 210 25.99 -45.12 24.36
N ALA A 211 26.35 -46.11 23.55
CA ALA A 211 25.73 -47.44 23.46
C ALA A 211 26.53 -48.49 24.26
N PRO A 212 26.16 -49.78 24.30
CA PRO A 212 24.88 -50.38 24.71
C PRO A 212 25.09 -51.48 25.78
N GLU A 213 24.05 -51.92 26.50
CA GLU A 213 24.03 -53.26 27.12
C GLU A 213 22.63 -53.87 27.10
N ALA A 214 22.57 -55.16 26.76
CA ALA A 214 21.37 -55.91 26.45
C ALA A 214 20.83 -56.69 27.65
N HIS A 215 19.51 -56.65 27.89
CA HIS A 215 18.79 -57.82 28.39
C HIS A 215 17.32 -57.82 27.97
N GLN A 216 16.83 -59.03 27.70
CA GLN A 216 15.62 -59.43 26.98
C GLN A 216 14.35 -59.42 27.87
N PRO A 217 13.15 -59.74 27.30
CA PRO A 217 11.88 -59.08 27.59
C PRO A 217 10.97 -59.88 28.52
N ASP A 218 9.91 -59.23 29.02
CA ASP A 218 8.68 -59.92 29.43
C ASP A 218 7.42 -59.12 29.06
N ALA A 219 6.65 -59.72 28.15
CA ALA A 219 5.22 -60.04 28.20
C ALA A 219 4.14 -59.03 28.66
N GLN A 220 3.09 -58.96 27.81
CA GLN A 220 1.65 -58.89 28.14
C GLN A 220 1.10 -57.55 28.68
N SER A 221 -0.13 -57.09 28.45
CA SER A 221 -1.36 -57.55 27.79
C SER A 221 -2.35 -56.38 27.82
N SER A 222 -3.31 -56.34 26.88
CA SER A 222 -4.70 -55.79 26.98
C SER A 222 -4.94 -54.45 27.71
N GLY A 223 -5.55 -53.41 27.15
CA GLY A 223 -6.82 -53.40 26.42
C GLY A 223 -7.78 -52.35 27.06
N ASN A 224 -8.70 -51.82 26.25
CA ASN A 224 -9.88 -50.98 26.60
C ASN A 224 -9.64 -49.53 27.07
N SER A 225 -10.50 -48.53 26.83
CA SER A 225 -11.73 -48.35 26.04
C SER A 225 -12.24 -46.89 26.22
N LEU A 226 -12.93 -46.35 25.20
CA LEU A 226 -14.05 -45.38 25.24
C LEU A 226 -13.89 -43.95 25.81
N GLY A 227 -14.44 -42.97 25.07
CA GLY A 227 -14.95 -41.71 25.64
C GLY A 227 -15.22 -40.57 24.66
N LYS A 228 -16.42 -40.53 24.06
CA LYS A 228 -17.03 -39.41 23.31
C LYS A 228 -17.33 -38.21 24.24
N LEU A 229 -17.44 -36.98 23.69
CA LEU A 229 -18.32 -35.82 24.05
C LEU A 229 -17.73 -34.55 23.37
N PHE A 230 -18.41 -33.60 22.72
CA PHE A 230 -19.79 -33.09 22.67
C PHE A 230 -20.08 -32.47 21.29
N GLY A 231 -21.35 -32.46 20.88
CA GLY A 231 -21.91 -31.47 19.95
C GLY A 231 -22.85 -30.53 20.71
N LEU A 232 -23.06 -29.32 20.20
CA LEU A 232 -24.21 -28.47 20.52
C LEU A 232 -24.66 -27.74 19.25
N ARG A 233 -25.97 -27.54 19.17
CA ARG A 233 -26.75 -26.99 18.05
C ARG A 233 -26.60 -25.48 17.90
#